data_AF-A0A1R1PM02-F1
#
_entry.id   AF-A0A1R1PM02-F1
#
_cell.length_a   1.000
_cell.length_b   1.000
_cell.length_c   1.000
_cell.angle_alpha   90.00
_cell.angle_beta   90.00
_cell.angle_gamma   90.00
#
_symmetry.space_group_name_H-M   'P 1'
#
loop_
_entity.id
_entity.type
_entity.pdbx_description
1 polymer ?
#
loop_
_entity_poly.entity_id
_entity_poly.type
_entity_poly.pdbx_seq_one_letter_code
_entity_poly.pdbx_strand_id
1 'polypeptide(L)'
;MYSVVPIEMGWMSVNSGSIQKRAIKSAFYIMAGSLAGILTPYLFTPASAPKYIAGYALTFSLYACSIILTIVMRICLDRENKNRDKNPKDVSHLSTEEQRDLHDFHPDFRYIL
;
A
#
# COMPACT_ATOMS: atom_id res chain seq x y z
N MET A 1 -3.38 12.67 -11.78
CA MET A 1 -3.12 12.42 -10.33
C MET A 1 -4.41 12.27 -9.51
N TYR A 2 -5.48 13.03 -9.75
CA TYR A 2 -6.73 12.96 -8.96
C TYR A 2 -7.43 11.59 -8.92
N SER A 3 -7.34 10.77 -9.98
CA SER A 3 -8.02 9.47 -10.04
C SER A 3 -7.22 8.31 -9.43
N VAL A 4 -5.90 8.44 -9.29
CA VAL A 4 -5.03 7.35 -8.79
C VAL A 4 -5.17 7.17 -7.29
N VAL A 5 -5.18 8.27 -6.54
CA VAL A 5 -5.28 8.27 -5.08
C VAL A 5 -6.50 7.48 -4.55
N PRO A 6 -7.73 7.69 -5.03
CA PRO A 6 -8.89 6.93 -4.53
C PRO A 6 -8.84 5.45 -4.92
N ILE A 7 -8.26 5.10 -6.07
CA ILE A 7 -8.09 3.71 -6.51
C ILE A 7 -7.12 2.99 -5.58
N GLU A 8 -5.98 3.60 -5.29
CA GLU A 8 -4.97 3.04 -4.38
C GLU A 8 -5.53 2.89 -2.96
N MET A 9 -6.22 3.90 -2.45
CA MET A 9 -6.88 3.81 -1.14
C MET A 9 -7.97 2.74 -1.11
N GLY A 10 -8.76 2.59 -2.19
CA GLY A 10 -9.74 1.53 -2.31
C GLY A 10 -9.10 0.14 -2.26
N TRP A 11 -8.03 -0.07 -3.02
CA TRP A 11 -7.28 -1.33 -3.03
C TRP A 11 -6.62 -1.63 -1.66
N MET A 12 -6.09 -0.62 -0.98
CA MET A 12 -5.53 -0.75 0.37
C MET A 12 -6.61 -1.07 1.41
N SER A 13 -7.83 -0.54 1.22
CA SER A 13 -8.96 -0.78 2.10
C SER A 13 -9.44 -2.23 2.02
N VAL A 14 -9.57 -2.78 0.81
CA VAL A 14 -10.05 -4.17 0.64
C VAL A 14 -9.01 -5.20 1.09
N ASN A 15 -7.72 -4.86 1.03
CA ASN A 15 -6.60 -5.69 1.51
C ASN A 15 -6.25 -5.47 2.99
N SER A 16 -7.15 -4.85 3.76
CA SER A 16 -7.00 -4.63 5.20
C SER A 16 -8.31 -4.95 5.93
N GLY A 17 -8.41 -6.15 6.48
CA GLY A 17 -9.49 -6.64 7.33
C GLY A 17 -9.52 -6.02 8.74
N SER A 18 -8.42 -5.41 9.21
CA SER A 18 -8.41 -4.58 10.43
C SER A 18 -8.53 -3.09 10.10
N ILE A 19 -9.43 -2.41 10.79
CA ILE A 19 -9.66 -0.97 10.62
C ILE A 19 -8.45 -0.13 11.08
N GLN A 20 -7.74 -0.58 12.12
CA GLN A 20 -6.54 0.09 12.61
C GLN A 20 -5.44 0.05 11.54
N LYS A 21 -5.21 -1.12 10.92
CA LYS A 21 -4.23 -1.26 9.84
C LYS A 21 -4.58 -0.39 8.64
N ARG A 22 -5.87 -0.31 8.28
CA ARG A 22 -6.33 0.58 7.20
C ARG A 22 -6.03 2.04 7.51
N ALA A 23 -6.35 2.50 8.72
CA ALA A 23 -6.12 3.89 9.13
C ALA A 23 -4.63 4.26 9.10
N ILE A 24 -3.75 3.39 9.62
CA ILE A 24 -2.30 3.62 9.62
C ILE A 24 -1.75 3.67 8.19
N LYS A 25 -2.17 2.74 7.32
CA LYS A 25 -1.77 2.70 5.92
C LYS A 25 -2.18 3.99 5.17
N SER A 26 -3.41 4.47 5.37
CA SER A 26 -3.90 5.71 4.77
C SER A 26 -3.18 6.94 5.32
N ALA A 27 -2.90 7.01 6.62
CA ALA A 27 -2.16 8.11 7.22
C ALA A 27 -0.73 8.20 6.65
N PHE A 28 -0.03 7.07 6.54
CA PHE A 28 1.31 7.02 5.95
C PHE A 28 1.32 7.50 4.50
N TYR A 29 0.33 7.08 3.71
CA TYR A 29 0.18 7.52 2.32
C TYR A 29 0.04 9.04 2.21
N ILE A 30 -0.82 9.64 3.05
CA ILE A 30 -1.00 11.10 3.08
C ILE A 30 0.29 11.81 3.50
N MET A 31 0.99 11.32 4.52
CA MET A 31 2.25 11.88 4.98
C MET A 31 3.32 11.89 3.87
N ALA A 32 3.44 10.80 3.12
CA ALA A 32 4.36 10.72 1.98
C ALA A 32 4.02 11.75 0.90
N GLY A 33 2.74 11.95 0.59
CA GLY A 33 2.27 12.97 -0.34
C GLY A 33 2.63 14.39 0.11
N SER A 34 2.46 14.70 1.40
CA SER A 34 2.83 16.00 1.96
C SER A 34 4.34 16.28 1.87
N LEU A 35 5.18 15.26 2.13
CA LEU A 35 6.64 15.40 1.98
C LEU A 35 7.04 15.66 0.53
N ALA A 36 6.45 14.96 -0.43
CA ALA A 36 6.69 15.21 -1.85
C ALA A 36 6.30 16.64 -2.25
N GLY A 37 5.19 17.16 -1.72
CA GLY A 37 4.74 18.54 -1.93
C GLY A 37 5.74 19.57 -1.42
N ILE A 38 6.33 19.34 -0.24
CA ILE A 38 7.36 20.23 0.33
C ILE A 38 8.64 20.17 -0.50
N LEU A 39 9.08 18.99 -0.94
CA LEU A 39 10.34 18.81 -1.67
C LEU A 39 10.30 19.36 -3.10
N THR A 40 9.12 19.36 -3.74
CA THR A 40 8.93 19.79 -5.13
C THR A 40 9.53 21.19 -5.42
N PRO A 41 9.17 22.28 -4.73
CA PRO A 41 9.72 23.61 -5.02
C PRO A 41 11.25 23.72 -4.83
N TYR A 42 11.85 22.89 -3.98
CA TYR A 42 13.32 22.86 -3.81
C TYR A 42 14.05 22.21 -4.99
N LEU A 43 13.37 21.36 -5.76
CA LEU A 43 13.95 20.63 -6.89
C LEU A 43 13.77 21.38 -8.21
N PHE A 44 12.74 22.22 -8.32
CA PHE A 44 12.46 23.05 -9.48
C PHE A 44 12.95 24.49 -9.27
N THR A 45 14.25 24.66 -9.05
CA THR A 45 14.86 25.99 -8.87
C THR A 45 15.24 26.64 -10.20
N PRO A 46 15.22 27.98 -10.31
CA PRO A 46 15.67 28.70 -11.50
C PRO A 46 17.12 28.36 -11.91
N ALA A 47 17.96 28.01 -10.92
CA ALA A 47 19.35 27.57 -11.15
C ALA A 47 19.46 26.26 -11.97
N SER A 48 18.41 25.44 -11.95
CA SER A 48 18.33 24.18 -12.70
C SER A 48 17.55 24.30 -14.02
N ALA A 49 17.11 25.51 -14.37
CA ALA A 49 16.47 25.80 -15.64
C ALA A 49 17.47 25.68 -16.81
N PRO A 50 17.01 25.38 -18.05
CA PRO A 50 15.62 25.10 -18.44
C PRO A 50 15.25 23.61 -18.35
N LYS A 51 16.21 22.72 -18.06
CA LYS A 51 16.02 21.27 -18.19
C LYS A 51 15.52 20.59 -16.91
N TYR A 52 15.70 21.19 -15.74
CA TYR A 52 15.22 20.70 -14.43
C TYR A 52 15.53 19.20 -14.17
N ILE A 53 16.71 18.75 -14.59
CA ILE A 53 17.07 17.31 -14.64
C ILE A 53 16.94 16.65 -13.27
N ALA A 54 17.35 17.34 -12.20
CA ALA A 54 17.28 16.81 -10.84
C ALA A 54 15.84 16.54 -10.38
N GLY A 55 14.91 17.45 -10.67
CA GLY A 55 13.49 17.28 -10.36
C GLY A 55 12.88 16.09 -11.11
N TYR A 56 13.10 16.02 -12.42
CA TYR A 56 12.60 14.90 -13.22
C TYR A 56 13.22 13.56 -12.83
N ALA A 57 14.53 13.51 -12.56
CA ALA A 57 15.22 12.31 -12.13
C ALA A 57 14.65 11.76 -10.81
N LEU A 58 14.36 12.65 -9.84
CA LEU A 58 13.74 12.23 -8.59
C LEU A 58 12.31 11.71 -8.82
N THR A 59 11.50 12.42 -9.61
CA THR A 59 10.13 11.98 -9.92
C THR A 59 10.11 10.61 -10.58
N PHE A 60 10.97 10.37 -11.59
CA PHE A 60 11.07 9.06 -12.23
C PHE A 60 11.57 7.98 -11.27
N SER A 61 12.51 8.30 -10.38
CA SER A 61 13.01 7.36 -9.37
C SER A 61 11.90 6.97 -8.37
N LEU A 62 11.08 7.92 -7.95
CA LEU A 62 9.92 7.68 -7.07
C LEU A 62 8.85 6.83 -7.77
N TYR A 63 8.57 7.09 -9.05
CA TYR A 63 7.67 6.24 -9.84
C TYR A 63 8.20 4.82 -10.00
N ALA A 64 9.49 4.66 -10.32
CA ALA A 64 10.11 3.34 -10.41
C ALA A 64 10.07 2.59 -9.07
N CYS A 65 10.36 3.28 -7.97
CA CYS A 65 10.25 2.72 -6.62
C CYS A 65 8.82 2.27 -6.29
N SER A 66 7.82 3.09 -6.65
CA SER A 66 6.40 2.75 -6.48
C SER A 66 6.03 1.47 -7.25
N ILE A 67 6.43 1.35 -8.51
CA ILE A 67 6.19 0.14 -9.32
C ILE A 67 6.82 -1.10 -8.67
N ILE A 68 8.08 -0.99 -8.23
CA ILE A 68 8.78 -2.09 -7.57
C ILE A 68 8.02 -2.50 -6.30
N LEU A 69 7.63 -1.53 -5.47
CA LEU A 69 6.91 -1.81 -4.24
C LEU A 69 5.56 -2.49 -4.50
N THR A 70 4.82 -2.06 -5.52
CA THR A 70 3.56 -2.71 -5.93
C THR A 70 3.77 -4.14 -6.37
N ILE A 71 4.82 -4.42 -7.15
CA ILE A 71 5.15 -5.79 -7.58
C ILE A 71 5.52 -6.66 -6.37
N VAL A 72 6.38 -6.17 -5.48
CA VAL A 72 6.77 -6.88 -4.26
C VAL A 72 5.53 -7.17 -3.39
N MET A 73 4.66 -6.19 -3.21
CA MET A 73 3.43 -6.36 -2.45
C MET A 73 2.52 -7.42 -3.09
N ARG A 74 2.33 -7.38 -4.41
CA ARG A 74 1.57 -8.41 -5.15
C ARG A 74 2.14 -9.82 -4.90
N ILE A 75 3.47 -9.99 -4.99
CA ILE A 75 4.12 -11.28 -4.75
C ILE A 75 3.92 -11.74 -3.29
N CYS A 76 4.05 -10.84 -2.31
CA CYS A 76 3.85 -11.16 -0.91
C CYS A 76 2.40 -11.59 -0.61
N LEU A 77 1.42 -10.87 -1.16
CA LEU A 77 0.00 -11.18 -0.99
C LEU A 77 -0.38 -12.50 -1.67
N ASP A 78 0.12 -12.76 -2.88
CA ASP A 78 -0.09 -14.03 -3.59
C ASP A 78 0.57 -15.21 -2.86
N ARG A 79 1.77 -15.01 -2.31
CA ARG A 79 2.45 -16.02 -1.50
C ARG A 79 1.67 -16.34 -0.22
N GLU A 80 1.11 -15.34 0.43
CA GLU A 80 0.30 -15.52 1.64
C GLU A 80 -1.02 -16.24 1.33
N ASN A 81 -1.72 -15.88 0.24
CA ASN A 81 -2.89 -16.61 -0.23
C ASN A 81 -2.55 -18.09 -0.52
N LYS A 82 -1.48 -18.37 -1.27
CA LYS A 82 -1.02 -19.73 -1.56
C LYS A 82 -0.62 -20.51 -0.31
N ASN A 83 -0.03 -19.85 0.69
CA ASN A 83 0.33 -20.48 1.95
C ASN A 83 -0.92 -20.89 2.75
N ARG A 84 -1.97 -20.07 2.72
CA ARG A 84 -3.27 -20.38 3.35
C ARG A 84 -4.00 -21.52 2.64
N ASP A 85 -3.96 -21.56 1.31
CA ASP A 85 -4.57 -22.65 0.53
C ASP A 85 -3.88 -24.00 0.79
N LYS A 86 -2.56 -24.00 1.05
CA LYS A 86 -1.79 -25.21 1.39
C LYS A 86 -1.93 -25.64 2.84
N ASN A 87 -2.26 -24.72 3.75
CA ASN A 87 -2.32 -24.96 5.18
C ASN A 87 -3.67 -24.46 5.74
N PRO A 88 -4.78 -25.14 5.44
CA PRO A 88 -6.08 -24.78 6.01
C PRO A 88 -6.03 -24.92 7.52
N LYS A 89 -6.38 -23.83 8.23
CA LYS A 89 -6.49 -23.80 9.69
C LYS A 89 -7.96 -23.83 10.07
N ASP A 90 -8.35 -24.78 10.91
CA ASP A 90 -9.70 -24.82 11.46
C ASP A 90 -9.80 -23.88 12.68
N VAL A 91 -10.74 -22.93 12.61
CA VAL A 91 -11.04 -21.96 13.69
C VAL A 91 -12.44 -22.17 14.27
N SER A 92 -13.13 -23.26 13.90
CA SER A 92 -14.47 -23.59 14.40
C SER A 92 -14.55 -23.77 15.92
N HIS A 93 -13.41 -24.02 16.57
CA HIS A 93 -13.29 -24.14 18.01
C HIS A 93 -13.30 -22.79 18.76
N LEU A 94 -13.17 -21.67 18.05
CA LEU A 94 -13.23 -20.32 18.62
C LEU A 94 -14.67 -19.79 18.63
N SER A 95 -15.00 -18.95 19.62
CA SER A 95 -16.28 -18.24 19.65
C SER A 95 -16.43 -17.30 18.45
N THR A 96 -17.66 -16.91 18.14
CA THR A 96 -17.95 -15.97 17.04
C THR A 96 -17.28 -14.61 17.21
N GLU A 97 -17.07 -14.16 18.45
CA GLU A 97 -16.35 -12.92 18.75
C GLU A 97 -14.85 -13.07 18.49
N GLU A 98 -14.24 -14.16 18.96
CA GLU A 98 -12.81 -14.44 18.73
C GLU A 98 -12.49 -14.66 17.25
N GLN A 99 -13.39 -15.30 16.49
CA GLN A 99 -13.23 -15.42 15.04
C GLN A 99 -13.25 -14.06 14.35
N ARG A 100 -14.07 -13.11 14.82
CA ARG A 100 -14.16 -11.77 14.25
C ARG A 100 -12.91 -10.93 14.53
N ASP A 101 -12.30 -11.12 15.70
CA ASP A 101 -11.10 -10.39 16.12
C ASP A 101 -9.82 -10.85 15.39
N LEU A 102 -9.85 -12.00 14.70
CA LEU A 102 -8.74 -12.44 13.85
C LEU A 102 -8.51 -11.50 12.66
N HIS A 103 -9.50 -10.72 12.21
CA HIS A 103 -9.37 -9.79 11.08
C HIS A 103 -8.68 -10.43 9.85
N ASP A 104 -7.54 -9.89 9.41
CA ASP A 104 -6.71 -10.41 8.30
C ASP A 104 -6.13 -11.81 8.56
N PHE A 105 -6.02 -12.21 9.82
CA PHE A 105 -5.47 -13.50 10.23
C PHE A 105 -6.50 -14.63 10.16
N HIS A 106 -7.77 -14.31 9.85
CA HIS A 106 -8.78 -15.32 9.65
C HIS A 106 -8.37 -16.25 8.48
N PRO A 107 -8.45 -17.59 8.63
CA PRO A 107 -8.01 -18.53 7.60
C PRO A 107 -8.69 -18.35 6.25
N ASP A 108 -9.96 -17.92 6.27
CA ASP A 108 -10.76 -17.66 5.06
C ASP A 108 -10.54 -16.27 4.44
N PHE A 109 -9.84 -15.36 5.15
CA PHE A 109 -9.53 -14.06 4.57
C PHE A 109 -8.60 -14.24 3.37
N ARG A 110 -8.97 -13.62 2.23
CA ARG A 110 -8.21 -13.66 0.98
C ARG A 110 -7.89 -12.24 0.53
N TYR A 111 -6.62 -12.02 0.19
CA TYR A 111 -6.17 -10.75 -0.38
C TYR A 111 -6.61 -10.61 -1.84
N ILE A 112 -7.10 -9.42 -2.20
CA ILE A 112 -7.55 -9.09 -3.55
C ILE A 112 -6.36 -8.53 -4.34
N LEU A 113 -5.93 -9.28 -5.35
CA LEU A 113 -4.72 -9.02 -6.14
C LEU A 113 -4.97 -8.11 -7.33
#